data_AF-A0A8C9T1M2-F1
#
_entry.id   AF-A0A8C9T1M2-F1
#
_cell.length_a   1.000
_cell.length_b   1.000
_cell.length_c   1.000
_cell.angle_alpha   90.00
_cell.angle_beta   90.00
_cell.angle_gamma   90.00
#
_symmetry.space_group_name_H-M   'P 1'
#
loop_
_entity.id
_entity.type
_entity.pdbx_description
1 polymer ?
#
loop_
_entity_poly.entity_id
_entity_poly.type
_entity_poly.pdbx_seq_one_letter_code
_entity_poly.pdbx_strand_id
1 'polypeptide(L)'
;MKKAAICYFHSSFSEYVRVSKSLNPKEEEYVKRRQAVVEKYLKDKGTEYKQEHVPVIAVLGSGGGERAMVGLLGALAQMEEEKLLDSITYLCGVSGSTWCMASLYEDPKWSVNVAADKKKIVDRLSDGKFSISDMLDWLSKAVEDENYSLTDFWAATVVFNSIKEVSDESKTQNEGRCHSTNPYPIYTAIDKGLKEDNQTAPCWFEISPHEAGYSHVGAYVDTSLFGSQFENGKPKTPPKEEDMLYLQGLCGSALADGMEDIKQILQWIWDWIRSKVKRAKYLNVKYDFLFLAGFFAVVKILGKTIIAAYNWTWGTKFNFLYKYPVDHIPAALLSDEKRNLEDAGILLNSPYVAALRPERKVDLILSFDFSSDDPFLTVKKAADYCKEAGRPFPSLVIEPGEEKNPKDFYVFKDETKAPIVIHIPLFNTVNCGENIEEWRRRYKTFQGPYSKEMIEDLLLVSSRNVKNNKEKILNEIKAVCAR
;
A
#
# COMPACT_ATOMS: atom_id res chain seq x y z
N MET A 1 -10.06 56.58 -24.09
CA MET A 1 -9.63 55.98 -22.80
C MET A 1 -10.75 55.09 -22.26
N LYS A 2 -10.71 53.79 -22.57
CA LYS A 2 -11.54 52.77 -21.91
C LYS A 2 -10.56 51.80 -21.25
N LYS A 3 -10.49 51.83 -19.92
CA LYS A 3 -9.67 50.91 -19.12
C LYS A 3 -10.21 49.49 -19.35
N ALA A 4 -9.35 48.61 -19.84
CA ALA A 4 -9.59 47.18 -19.85
C ALA A 4 -9.69 46.71 -18.40
N ALA A 5 -10.82 46.12 -18.04
CA ALA A 5 -10.97 45.39 -16.79
C ALA A 5 -10.10 44.13 -16.89
N ILE A 6 -8.99 44.12 -16.17
CA ILE A 6 -8.22 42.92 -15.89
C ILE A 6 -9.11 42.09 -14.95
N CYS A 7 -9.75 41.05 -15.49
CA CYS A 7 -10.35 40.00 -14.67
C CYS A 7 -9.20 39.27 -13.95
N TYR A 8 -8.96 39.66 -12.71
CA TYR A 8 -8.25 38.81 -11.77
C TYR A 8 -9.12 37.56 -11.58
N PHE A 9 -8.71 36.43 -12.19
CA PHE A 9 -9.11 35.11 -11.73
C PHE A 9 -8.68 35.02 -10.26
N HIS A 10 -9.61 35.25 -9.34
CA HIS A 10 -9.45 34.82 -7.96
C HIS A 10 -9.30 33.30 -8.01
N SER A 11 -8.07 32.80 -7.85
CA SER A 11 -7.89 31.39 -7.57
C SER A 11 -8.50 31.13 -6.20
N SER A 12 -9.72 30.61 -6.17
CA SER A 12 -10.28 30.02 -4.96
C SER A 12 -9.56 28.70 -4.68
N PHE A 13 -8.26 28.76 -4.37
CA PHE A 13 -7.58 27.60 -3.81
C PHE A 13 -8.17 27.40 -2.42
N SER A 14 -8.87 26.28 -2.24
CA SER A 14 -9.22 25.84 -0.90
C SER A 14 -7.93 25.67 -0.08
N GLU A 15 -7.95 26.12 1.18
CA GLU A 15 -6.89 25.83 2.16
C GLU A 15 -6.70 24.32 2.40
N TYR A 16 -7.74 23.53 2.13
CA TYR A 16 -7.79 22.10 2.48
C TYR A 16 -7.55 21.16 1.31
N VAL A 17 -7.83 21.59 0.08
CA VAL A 17 -7.69 20.77 -1.13
C VAL A 17 -6.60 21.35 -2.00
N ARG A 18 -5.52 20.60 -2.17
CA ARG A 18 -4.38 20.95 -3.01
C ARG A 18 -4.63 20.41 -4.42
N VAL A 19 -4.75 21.31 -5.39
CA VAL A 19 -4.80 20.97 -6.82
C VAL A 19 -3.51 21.44 -7.49
N SER A 20 -2.51 20.56 -7.54
CA SER A 20 -1.23 20.77 -8.22
C SER A 20 -0.54 19.44 -8.51
N LYS A 21 0.20 19.38 -9.63
CA LYS A 21 1.08 18.24 -9.93
C LYS A 21 2.38 18.26 -9.14
N SER A 22 2.78 19.39 -8.55
CA SER A 22 3.97 19.46 -7.67
C SER A 22 3.86 18.54 -6.45
N LEU A 23 5.00 18.16 -5.89
CA LEU A 23 5.02 17.45 -4.60
C LEU A 23 4.45 18.34 -3.50
N ASN A 24 3.98 17.70 -2.44
CA ASN A 24 3.64 18.39 -1.20
C ASN A 24 4.91 19.02 -0.60
N PRO A 25 4.89 20.26 -0.11
CA PRO A 25 6.06 20.86 0.55
C PRO A 25 6.63 20.01 1.70
N LYS A 26 5.78 19.29 2.45
CA LYS A 26 6.22 18.40 3.52
C LYS A 26 6.90 17.12 2.98
N GLU A 27 6.46 16.60 1.83
CA GLU A 27 7.17 15.52 1.12
C GLU A 27 8.53 16.01 0.62
N GLU A 28 8.60 17.19 0.01
CA GLU A 28 9.87 17.79 -0.44
C GLU A 28 10.87 17.97 0.73
N GLU A 29 10.39 18.48 1.86
CA GLU A 29 11.21 18.66 3.06
C GLU A 29 11.71 17.33 3.64
N TYR A 30 10.83 16.32 3.70
CA TYR A 30 11.18 14.98 4.14
C TYR A 30 12.23 14.35 3.23
N VAL A 31 11.99 14.39 1.92
CA VAL A 31 12.87 13.81 0.90
C VAL A 31 14.23 14.50 0.90
N LYS A 32 14.27 15.82 1.05
CA LYS A 32 15.53 16.56 1.19
C LYS A 32 16.34 16.09 2.40
N ARG A 33 15.71 15.88 3.55
CA ARG A 33 16.40 15.31 4.72
C ARG A 33 16.86 13.89 4.48
N ARG A 34 16.04 13.06 3.82
CA ARG A 34 16.41 11.67 3.50
C ARG A 34 17.55 11.61 2.50
N GLN A 35 17.59 12.51 1.51
CA GLN A 35 18.69 12.63 0.55
C GLN A 35 20.03 12.92 1.22
N ALA A 36 20.06 13.62 2.36
CA ALA A 36 21.30 13.78 3.13
C ALA A 36 21.83 12.44 3.69
N VAL A 37 20.93 11.51 4.04
CA VAL A 37 21.32 10.14 4.45
C VAL A 37 21.84 9.35 3.25
N VAL A 38 21.16 9.42 2.10
CA VAL A 38 21.59 8.77 0.85
C VAL A 38 22.96 9.31 0.40
N GLU A 39 23.16 10.62 0.49
CA GLU A 39 24.42 11.25 0.11
C GLU A 39 25.57 10.80 1.01
N LYS A 40 25.33 10.74 2.33
CA LYS A 40 26.30 10.20 3.28
C LYS A 40 26.63 8.74 2.94
N TYR A 41 25.61 7.93 2.66
CA TYR A 41 25.78 6.54 2.25
C TYR A 41 26.69 6.40 1.03
N LEU A 42 26.45 7.19 -0.02
CA LEU A 42 27.26 7.16 -1.24
C LEU A 42 28.72 7.58 -0.96
N LYS A 43 28.93 8.60 -0.13
CA LYS A 43 30.27 9.04 0.32
C LYS A 43 30.99 7.93 1.09
N ASP A 44 30.32 7.27 2.02
CA ASP A 44 30.88 6.15 2.80
C ASP A 44 31.23 4.94 1.90
N LYS A 45 30.56 4.79 0.76
CA LYS A 45 30.85 3.79 -0.28
C LYS A 45 31.88 4.26 -1.32
N GLY A 46 32.44 5.46 -1.19
CA GLY A 46 33.38 6.04 -2.14
C GLY A 46 32.80 6.22 -3.54
N THR A 47 31.49 6.48 -3.63
CA THR A 47 30.77 6.64 -4.90
C THR A 47 30.42 8.11 -5.10
N GLU A 48 30.97 8.71 -6.16
CA GLU A 48 30.58 10.04 -6.63
C GLU A 48 29.40 9.93 -7.60
N TYR A 49 28.57 10.97 -7.66
CA TYR A 49 27.47 11.07 -8.61
C TYR A 49 27.64 12.31 -9.50
N LYS A 50 27.33 12.19 -10.79
CA LYS A 50 27.49 13.26 -11.79
C LYS A 50 26.26 14.17 -11.92
N GLN A 51 25.13 13.71 -11.42
CA GLN A 51 23.83 14.37 -11.53
C GLN A 51 23.80 15.65 -10.68
N GLU A 52 22.90 16.57 -11.01
CA GLU A 52 22.67 17.79 -10.22
C GLU A 52 22.05 17.49 -8.84
N HIS A 53 21.48 16.30 -8.65
CA HIS A 53 20.88 15.86 -7.41
C HIS A 53 21.43 14.50 -6.98
N VAL A 54 21.29 14.22 -5.68
CA VAL A 54 21.52 12.89 -5.13
C VAL A 54 20.56 11.90 -5.84
N PRO A 55 21.04 10.74 -6.32
CA PRO A 55 20.19 9.74 -6.96
C PRO A 55 19.00 9.36 -6.10
N VAL A 56 17.81 9.35 -6.71
CA VAL A 56 16.56 8.98 -6.06
C VAL A 56 16.25 7.53 -6.34
N ILE A 57 16.24 6.72 -5.28
CA ILE A 57 16.00 5.27 -5.37
C ILE A 57 14.68 4.92 -4.70
N ALA A 58 13.81 4.23 -5.42
CA ALA A 58 12.54 3.73 -4.92
C ALA A 58 12.55 2.20 -4.77
N VAL A 59 12.14 1.70 -3.60
CA VAL A 59 11.81 0.29 -3.41
C VAL A 59 10.32 0.10 -3.63
N LEU A 60 9.94 -0.90 -4.42
CA LEU A 60 8.56 -1.29 -4.66
C LEU A 60 8.30 -2.67 -4.05
N GLY A 61 7.25 -2.78 -3.23
CA GLY A 61 6.68 -4.05 -2.80
C GLY A 61 5.35 -4.33 -3.49
N SER A 62 5.29 -5.39 -4.29
CA SER A 62 4.04 -5.85 -4.92
C SER A 62 3.01 -6.35 -3.89
N GLY A 63 1.78 -6.61 -4.34
CA GLY A 63 0.78 -7.28 -3.52
C GLY A 63 0.95 -8.80 -3.44
N GLY A 64 0.14 -9.43 -2.57
CA GLY A 64 0.19 -10.87 -2.29
C GLY A 64 -0.21 -11.30 -0.88
N GLY A 65 -0.98 -10.49 -0.15
CA GLY A 65 -1.39 -10.78 1.23
C GLY A 65 -0.20 -11.03 2.16
N GLU A 66 -0.33 -12.01 3.06
CA GLU A 66 0.71 -12.32 4.06
C GLU A 66 2.04 -12.76 3.41
N ARG A 67 2.01 -13.36 2.21
CA ARG A 67 3.23 -13.65 1.44
C ARG A 67 4.02 -12.39 1.13
N ALA A 68 3.34 -11.34 0.66
CA ALA A 68 3.98 -10.06 0.35
C ALA A 68 4.45 -9.35 1.62
N MET A 69 3.68 -9.41 2.71
CA MET A 69 4.07 -8.85 4.00
C MET A 69 5.39 -9.45 4.50
N VAL A 70 5.45 -10.79 4.60
CA VAL A 70 6.65 -11.51 5.08
C VAL A 70 7.80 -11.39 4.08
N GLY A 71 7.49 -11.46 2.78
CA GLY A 71 8.46 -11.25 1.71
C GLY A 71 9.15 -9.90 1.80
N LEU A 72 8.38 -8.80 1.91
CA LEU A 72 8.95 -7.46 2.03
C LEU A 72 9.76 -7.30 3.31
N LEU A 73 9.28 -7.83 4.44
CA LEU A 73 10.03 -7.79 5.70
C LEU A 73 11.39 -8.47 5.58
N GLY A 74 11.46 -9.65 4.94
CA GLY A 74 12.70 -10.37 4.71
C GLY A 74 13.68 -9.64 3.79
N ALA A 75 13.16 -8.97 2.75
CA ALA A 75 13.96 -8.17 1.83
C ALA A 75 14.54 -6.93 2.52
N LEU A 76 13.70 -6.13 3.19
CA LEU A 76 14.13 -4.91 3.90
C LEU A 76 15.11 -5.21 5.02
N ALA A 77 14.89 -6.30 5.78
CA ALA A 77 15.82 -6.75 6.80
C ALA A 77 17.19 -7.10 6.21
N GLN A 78 17.23 -7.86 5.12
CA GLN A 78 18.51 -8.18 4.49
C GLN A 78 19.18 -6.94 3.86
N MET A 79 18.39 -5.98 3.35
CA MET A 79 18.93 -4.72 2.85
C MET A 79 19.60 -3.91 3.97
N GLU A 80 19.08 -3.93 5.20
CA GLU A 80 19.75 -3.32 6.35
C GLU A 80 21.06 -4.06 6.68
N GLU A 81 21.03 -5.39 6.79
CA GLU A 81 22.22 -6.21 7.07
C GLU A 81 23.34 -5.99 6.04
N GLU A 82 22.98 -5.81 4.77
CA GLU A 82 23.93 -5.55 3.66
C GLU A 82 24.26 -4.07 3.46
N LYS A 83 23.76 -3.18 4.33
CA LYS A 83 23.94 -1.72 4.27
C LYS A 83 23.53 -1.18 2.90
N LEU A 84 22.32 -1.51 2.47
CA LEU A 84 21.68 -0.98 1.27
C LEU A 84 20.51 -0.06 1.62
N LEU A 85 19.91 -0.20 2.81
CA LEU A 85 18.68 0.52 3.16
C LEU A 85 18.86 2.04 3.17
N ASP A 86 20.04 2.54 3.58
CA ASP A 86 20.35 3.99 3.57
C ASP A 86 20.47 4.60 2.17
N SER A 87 20.56 3.79 1.12
CA SER A 87 20.51 4.28 -0.27
C SER A 87 19.09 4.61 -0.74
N ILE A 88 18.06 4.18 -0.01
CA ILE A 88 16.67 4.21 -0.49
C ILE A 88 15.96 5.51 -0.09
N THR A 89 15.39 6.21 -1.07
CA THR A 89 14.62 7.45 -0.86
C THR A 89 13.15 7.16 -0.59
N TYR A 90 12.52 6.30 -1.39
CA TYR A 90 11.08 5.99 -1.32
C TYR A 90 10.85 4.49 -1.06
N LEU A 91 9.83 4.18 -0.26
CA LEU A 91 9.31 2.82 -0.11
C LEU A 91 7.83 2.83 -0.45
N CYS A 92 7.46 2.20 -1.56
CA CYS A 92 6.08 2.16 -2.04
C CYS A 92 5.53 0.74 -1.92
N GLY A 93 4.26 0.61 -1.50
CA GLY A 93 3.61 -0.70 -1.32
C GLY A 93 2.20 -0.78 -1.91
N VAL A 94 1.88 -1.96 -2.44
CA VAL A 94 0.52 -2.39 -2.83
C VAL A 94 0.10 -3.58 -1.96
N SER A 95 -1.18 -3.66 -1.59
CA SER A 95 -1.77 -4.82 -0.91
C SER A 95 -0.95 -5.30 0.29
N GLY A 96 -0.68 -6.59 0.44
CA GLY A 96 0.07 -7.15 1.57
C GLY A 96 1.43 -6.49 1.90
N SER A 97 2.12 -5.86 0.94
CA SER A 97 3.32 -5.06 1.22
C SER A 97 3.02 -3.85 2.12
N THR A 98 1.83 -3.25 1.98
CA THR A 98 1.35 -2.18 2.87
C THR A 98 1.18 -2.63 4.30
N TRP A 99 0.90 -3.91 4.54
CA TRP A 99 0.77 -4.44 5.90
C TRP A 99 2.13 -4.46 6.60
N CYS A 100 3.18 -4.87 5.88
CA CYS A 100 4.56 -4.81 6.37
C CYS A 100 5.00 -3.37 6.62
N MET A 101 4.73 -2.46 5.69
CA MET A 101 5.04 -1.04 5.86
C MET A 101 4.33 -0.47 7.08
N ALA A 102 3.02 -0.68 7.22
CA ALA A 102 2.27 -0.18 8.37
C ALA A 102 2.86 -0.66 9.71
N SER A 103 3.23 -1.93 9.82
CA SER A 103 3.86 -2.46 11.05
C SER A 103 5.27 -1.92 11.30
N LEU A 104 6.08 -1.69 10.26
CA LEU A 104 7.42 -1.13 10.41
C LEU A 104 7.37 0.35 10.82
N TYR A 105 6.49 1.14 10.20
CA TYR A 105 6.38 2.58 10.48
C TYR A 105 5.63 2.88 11.79
N GLU A 106 5.30 1.88 12.60
CA GLU A 106 5.01 2.09 14.02
C GLU A 106 6.23 2.60 14.78
N ASP A 107 7.45 2.14 14.43
CA ASP A 107 8.69 2.69 14.96
C ASP A 107 9.13 3.88 14.08
N PRO A 108 9.19 5.11 14.64
CA PRO A 108 9.66 6.27 13.89
C PRO A 108 11.05 6.12 13.29
N LYS A 109 11.89 5.22 13.78
CA LYS A 109 13.27 4.97 13.31
C LYS A 109 13.51 3.51 12.91
N TRP A 110 12.48 2.82 12.42
CA TRP A 110 12.57 1.40 12.09
C TRP A 110 13.75 1.03 11.17
N SER A 111 14.17 1.92 10.26
CA SER A 111 15.29 1.64 9.34
C SER A 111 16.64 1.50 10.05
N VAL A 112 16.74 2.00 11.29
CA VAL A 112 17.89 1.83 12.19
C VAL A 112 17.69 0.64 13.13
N ASN A 113 16.43 0.33 13.45
CA ASN A 113 16.03 -0.70 14.42
C ASN A 113 15.55 -2.00 13.77
N VAL A 114 15.84 -2.22 12.49
CA VAL A 114 15.23 -3.27 11.66
C VAL A 114 15.31 -4.66 12.28
N ALA A 115 16.42 -5.01 12.94
CA ALA A 115 16.56 -6.29 13.62
C ALA A 115 15.55 -6.47 14.78
N ALA A 116 15.33 -5.42 15.58
CA ALA A 116 14.38 -5.44 16.69
C ALA A 116 12.93 -5.46 16.17
N ASP A 117 12.62 -4.63 15.16
CA ASP A 117 11.28 -4.57 14.58
C ASP A 117 10.91 -5.85 13.84
N LYS A 118 11.84 -6.41 13.05
CA LYS A 118 11.68 -7.73 12.43
C LYS A 118 11.34 -8.77 13.49
N LYS A 119 12.07 -8.81 14.61
CA LYS A 119 11.79 -9.75 15.69
C LYS A 119 10.40 -9.52 16.29
N LYS A 120 10.05 -8.28 16.63
CA LYS A 120 8.72 -7.91 17.16
C LYS A 120 7.61 -8.38 16.21
N ILE A 121 7.74 -8.08 14.92
CA ILE A 121 6.75 -8.44 13.90
C ILE A 121 6.66 -9.96 13.76
N VAL A 122 7.79 -10.68 13.69
CA VAL A 122 7.79 -12.15 13.55
C VAL A 122 7.20 -12.84 14.77
N ASP A 123 7.57 -12.41 15.98
CA ASP A 123 7.01 -12.94 17.22
C ASP A 123 5.48 -12.68 17.27
N ARG A 124 5.03 -11.49 16.84
CA ARG A 124 3.60 -11.17 16.72
C ARG A 124 2.88 -12.04 15.69
N LEU A 125 3.43 -12.18 14.48
CA LEU A 125 2.85 -13.01 13.42
C LEU A 125 2.82 -14.49 13.80
N SER A 126 3.81 -14.99 14.53
CA SER A 126 3.91 -16.40 14.93
C SER A 126 3.05 -16.70 16.16
N ASP A 127 3.31 -15.99 17.26
CA ASP A 127 2.81 -16.32 18.59
C ASP A 127 1.63 -15.44 19.04
N GLY A 128 1.39 -14.34 18.33
CA GLY A 128 0.26 -13.45 18.59
C GLY A 128 -1.08 -14.17 18.47
N LYS A 129 -2.03 -13.74 19.29
CA LYS A 129 -3.39 -14.29 19.32
C LYS A 129 -4.36 -13.31 18.72
N PHE A 130 -5.19 -13.80 17.81
CA PHE A 130 -6.35 -13.06 17.35
C PHE A 130 -7.41 -12.98 18.47
N SER A 131 -7.71 -11.76 18.93
CA SER A 131 -8.74 -11.50 19.92
C SER A 131 -10.07 -11.22 19.25
N ILE A 132 -11.07 -12.07 19.50
CA ILE A 132 -12.43 -11.85 19.01
C ILE A 132 -13.05 -10.63 19.70
N SER A 133 -12.68 -10.34 20.95
CA SER A 133 -13.18 -9.15 21.66
C SER A 133 -12.71 -7.91 20.93
N ASP A 134 -11.41 -7.78 20.71
CA ASP A 134 -10.80 -6.59 20.08
C ASP A 134 -11.35 -6.39 18.65
N MET A 135 -11.57 -7.49 17.92
CA MET A 135 -12.22 -7.44 16.61
C MET A 135 -13.66 -6.91 16.70
N LEU A 136 -14.47 -7.43 17.64
CA LEU A 136 -15.85 -6.96 17.83
C LEU A 136 -15.90 -5.53 18.35
N ASP A 137 -14.97 -5.14 19.21
CA ASP A 137 -14.86 -3.78 19.76
C ASP A 137 -14.48 -2.79 18.66
N TRP A 138 -13.53 -3.15 17.78
CA TRP A 138 -13.17 -2.34 16.61
C TRP A 138 -14.34 -2.25 15.62
N LEU A 139 -14.97 -3.38 15.27
CA LEU A 139 -16.12 -3.38 14.36
C LEU A 139 -17.31 -2.61 14.90
N SER A 140 -17.56 -2.67 16.21
CA SER A 140 -18.64 -1.93 16.85
C SER A 140 -18.45 -0.41 16.73
N LYS A 141 -17.20 0.08 16.69
CA LYS A 141 -16.89 1.48 16.39
C LYS A 141 -17.03 1.76 14.89
N ALA A 142 -16.52 0.88 14.03
CA ALA A 142 -16.56 1.06 12.57
C ALA A 142 -18.00 1.13 12.03
N VAL A 143 -18.93 0.32 12.56
CA VAL A 143 -20.34 0.31 12.10
C VAL A 143 -21.14 1.53 12.49
N GLU A 144 -20.61 2.41 13.34
CA GLU A 144 -21.21 3.72 13.57
C GLU A 144 -20.98 4.66 12.39
N ASP A 145 -19.95 4.41 11.57
CA ASP A 145 -19.72 5.16 10.34
C ASP A 145 -20.83 4.90 9.31
N GLU A 146 -21.33 5.96 8.69
CA GLU A 146 -22.29 5.87 7.59
C GLU A 146 -21.66 5.33 6.30
N ASN A 147 -20.33 5.41 6.19
CA ASN A 147 -19.53 4.91 5.09
C ASN A 147 -18.98 3.50 5.34
N TYR A 148 -19.47 2.80 6.37
CA TYR A 148 -19.14 1.40 6.61
C TYR A 148 -19.35 0.55 5.34
N SER A 149 -18.36 -0.27 5.02
CA SER A 149 -18.27 -1.06 3.79
C SER A 149 -17.72 -2.47 4.07
N LEU A 150 -17.58 -3.30 3.03
CA LEU A 150 -16.94 -4.60 3.16
C LEU A 150 -15.46 -4.51 3.55
N THR A 151 -14.80 -3.38 3.27
CA THR A 151 -13.42 -3.11 3.69
C THR A 151 -13.27 -3.16 5.20
N ASP A 152 -14.22 -2.60 5.95
CA ASP A 152 -14.19 -2.58 7.41
C ASP A 152 -14.29 -3.99 7.98
N PHE A 153 -15.21 -4.80 7.44
CA PHE A 153 -15.35 -6.19 7.81
C PHE A 153 -14.09 -7.00 7.46
N TRP A 154 -13.55 -6.81 6.25
CA TRP A 154 -12.33 -7.44 5.78
C TRP A 154 -11.12 -7.11 6.65
N ALA A 155 -10.95 -5.83 7.00
CA ALA A 155 -9.88 -5.35 7.87
C ALA A 155 -9.90 -6.06 9.21
N ALA A 156 -11.06 -6.08 9.87
CA ALA A 156 -11.19 -6.67 11.19
C ALA A 156 -11.11 -8.20 11.22
N THR A 157 -11.51 -8.88 10.14
CA THR A 157 -11.63 -10.35 10.13
C THR A 157 -10.47 -11.07 9.46
N VAL A 158 -9.92 -10.51 8.38
CA VAL A 158 -8.85 -11.15 7.61
C VAL A 158 -7.53 -10.47 7.87
N VAL A 159 -7.45 -9.16 7.67
CA VAL A 159 -6.19 -8.42 7.86
C VAL A 159 -5.73 -8.56 9.30
N PHE A 160 -6.57 -8.20 10.28
CA PHE A 160 -6.23 -8.33 11.70
C PHE A 160 -5.89 -9.79 12.09
N ASN A 161 -6.58 -10.79 11.53
CA ASN A 161 -6.28 -12.18 11.82
C ASN A 161 -4.91 -12.64 11.27
N SER A 162 -4.48 -12.10 10.13
CA SER A 162 -3.13 -12.34 9.58
C SER A 162 -2.06 -11.55 10.31
N ILE A 163 -2.24 -10.24 10.50
CA ILE A 163 -1.20 -9.36 11.05
C ILE A 163 -1.10 -9.42 12.58
N LYS A 164 -2.19 -9.83 13.24
CA LYS A 164 -2.35 -9.92 14.71
C LYS A 164 -2.03 -8.61 15.43
N GLU A 165 -2.42 -7.50 14.81
CA GLU A 165 -2.19 -6.13 15.24
C GLU A 165 -3.50 -5.34 15.11
N VAL A 166 -3.98 -4.80 16.22
CA VAL A 166 -4.98 -3.72 16.25
C VAL A 166 -4.26 -2.52 16.82
N SER A 167 -4.11 -1.47 16.03
CA SER A 167 -3.57 -0.22 16.56
C SER A 167 -4.62 0.42 17.47
N ASP A 168 -4.43 0.34 18.79
CA ASP A 168 -5.36 0.90 19.80
C ASP A 168 -5.14 2.41 20.04
N GLU A 169 -4.10 3.00 19.44
CA GLU A 169 -3.82 4.42 19.55
C GLU A 169 -4.23 5.17 18.28
N SER A 170 -5.37 5.85 18.44
CA SER A 170 -6.03 6.75 17.50
C SER A 170 -5.06 7.63 16.69
N LYS A 171 -5.35 7.72 15.39
CA LYS A 171 -4.89 8.70 14.38
C LYS A 171 -3.59 8.35 13.66
N THR A 172 -3.63 8.38 12.33
CA THR A 172 -2.49 8.42 11.40
C THR A 172 -1.67 9.71 11.56
N GLN A 173 -1.30 10.11 12.79
CA GLN A 173 -0.28 11.13 13.08
C GLN A 173 1.09 10.64 12.57
N ASN A 174 1.14 10.41 11.27
CA ASN A 174 2.19 9.84 10.48
C ASN A 174 3.35 10.81 10.46
N GLU A 175 3.13 12.12 10.64
CA GLU A 175 4.21 13.09 10.80
C GLU A 175 5.11 12.78 12.00
N GLY A 176 4.53 12.43 13.17
CA GLY A 176 5.29 12.06 14.36
C GLY A 176 5.98 10.69 14.25
N ARG A 177 5.45 9.83 13.37
CA ARG A 177 5.98 8.48 13.06
C ARG A 177 6.95 8.46 11.88
N CYS A 178 7.16 9.58 11.20
CA CYS A 178 8.01 9.66 10.03
C CYS A 178 9.29 10.44 10.35
N HIS A 179 10.32 9.72 10.81
CA HIS A 179 11.67 10.27 10.86
C HIS A 179 12.36 10.07 9.51
N SER A 180 13.09 11.07 9.02
CA SER A 180 13.77 11.02 7.71
C SER A 180 14.98 10.08 7.65
N THR A 181 15.21 9.27 8.69
CA THR A 181 16.07 8.09 8.64
C THR A 181 15.40 6.96 7.89
N ASN A 182 14.08 6.93 7.80
CA ASN A 182 13.35 5.95 7.02
C ASN A 182 13.20 6.45 5.57
N PRO A 183 13.03 5.54 4.59
CA PRO A 183 12.49 5.93 3.29
C PRO A 183 11.12 6.59 3.43
N TYR A 184 10.71 7.42 2.47
CA TYR A 184 9.38 8.01 2.48
C TYR A 184 8.32 6.96 2.08
N PRO A 185 7.31 6.67 2.93
CA PRO A 185 6.33 5.62 2.67
C PRO A 185 5.20 6.13 1.76
N ILE A 186 4.86 5.34 0.73
CA ILE A 186 3.71 5.60 -0.15
C ILE A 186 2.86 4.34 -0.24
N TYR A 187 1.59 4.46 0.14
CA TYR A 187 0.57 3.42 0.04
C TYR A 187 -0.31 3.73 -1.18
N THR A 188 -0.79 2.70 -1.86
CA THR A 188 -1.58 2.88 -3.09
C THR A 188 -2.91 2.13 -3.04
N ALA A 189 -3.95 2.80 -3.52
CA ALA A 189 -5.28 2.26 -3.81
C ALA A 189 -5.72 2.71 -5.21
N ILE A 190 -6.87 2.23 -5.67
CA ILE A 190 -7.51 2.73 -6.90
C ILE A 190 -8.97 3.07 -6.64
N ASP A 191 -9.50 4.03 -7.40
CA ASP A 191 -10.91 4.37 -7.41
C ASP A 191 -11.68 3.48 -8.38
N LYS A 192 -12.69 2.79 -7.83
CA LYS A 192 -13.51 1.83 -8.55
C LYS A 192 -14.32 2.45 -9.69
N GLY A 193 -14.94 3.59 -9.44
CA GLY A 193 -15.79 4.25 -10.45
C GLY A 193 -14.98 4.69 -11.65
N LEU A 194 -13.80 5.29 -11.42
CA LEU A 194 -12.89 5.66 -12.51
C LEU A 194 -12.36 4.43 -13.25
N LYS A 195 -12.06 3.34 -12.53
CA LYS A 195 -11.65 2.07 -13.15
C LYS A 195 -12.75 1.51 -14.07
N GLU A 196 -13.99 1.46 -13.60
CA GLU A 196 -15.16 0.97 -14.36
C GLU A 196 -15.47 1.84 -15.59
N ASP A 197 -15.20 3.15 -15.51
CA ASP A 197 -15.29 4.08 -16.63
C ASP A 197 -14.11 3.97 -17.63
N ASN A 198 -13.23 2.98 -17.48
CA ASN A 198 -11.98 2.81 -18.24
C ASN A 198 -11.01 4.01 -18.13
N GLN A 199 -11.09 4.78 -17.05
CA GLN A 199 -10.16 5.87 -16.73
C GLN A 199 -9.01 5.35 -15.86
N THR A 200 -8.19 4.46 -16.43
CA THR A 200 -7.14 3.71 -15.72
C THR A 200 -5.99 4.56 -15.18
N ALA A 201 -5.62 5.67 -15.83
CA ALA A 201 -4.60 6.57 -15.31
C ALA A 201 -5.15 7.50 -14.20
N PRO A 202 -6.33 8.12 -14.35
CA PRO A 202 -6.96 8.92 -13.29
C PRO A 202 -7.35 8.15 -12.03
N CYS A 203 -7.56 6.82 -12.09
CA CYS A 203 -8.06 6.05 -10.95
C CYS A 203 -7.04 5.84 -9.81
N TRP A 204 -5.75 6.11 -10.03
CA TRP A 204 -4.72 5.87 -9.01
C TRP A 204 -4.83 6.86 -7.85
N PHE A 205 -4.92 6.29 -6.65
CA PHE A 205 -5.00 7.01 -5.39
C PHE A 205 -3.78 6.69 -4.52
N GLU A 206 -3.07 7.73 -4.09
CA GLU A 206 -1.93 7.60 -3.18
C GLU A 206 -2.31 8.06 -1.79
N ILE A 207 -1.76 7.38 -0.79
CA ILE A 207 -1.83 7.75 0.61
C ILE A 207 -0.40 7.81 1.12
N SER A 208 -0.03 8.95 1.69
CA SER A 208 1.28 9.19 2.30
C SER A 208 1.09 9.77 3.70
N PRO A 209 2.18 9.98 4.47
CA PRO A 209 2.10 10.69 5.74
C PRO A 209 1.48 12.08 5.67
N HIS A 210 1.61 12.77 4.54
CA HIS A 210 1.28 14.19 4.43
C HIS A 210 0.05 14.47 3.56
N GLU A 211 -0.23 13.63 2.57
CA GLU A 211 -1.40 13.80 1.72
C GLU A 211 -1.97 12.48 1.18
N ALA A 212 -3.26 12.52 0.88
CA ALA A 212 -4.02 11.46 0.24
C ALA A 212 -4.76 12.04 -0.99
N GLY A 213 -4.70 11.37 -2.14
CA GLY A 213 -5.33 11.91 -3.35
C GLY A 213 -4.98 11.22 -4.67
N TYR A 214 -5.46 11.82 -5.76
CA TYR A 214 -5.37 11.30 -7.12
C TYR A 214 -4.13 11.81 -7.83
N SER A 215 -3.16 10.92 -8.09
CA SER A 215 -1.84 11.33 -8.57
C SER A 215 -1.82 11.87 -9.98
N HIS A 216 -2.56 11.24 -10.88
CA HIS A 216 -2.63 11.69 -12.25
C HIS A 216 -3.32 13.05 -12.38
N VAL A 217 -4.35 13.27 -11.57
CA VAL A 217 -5.16 14.50 -11.53
C VAL A 217 -4.42 15.63 -10.80
N GLY A 218 -3.54 15.29 -9.86
CA GLY A 218 -2.85 16.26 -9.03
C GLY A 218 -3.75 16.85 -7.95
N ALA A 219 -4.72 16.10 -7.46
CA ALA A 219 -5.72 16.57 -6.49
C ALA A 219 -5.60 15.80 -5.18
N TYR A 220 -5.40 16.52 -4.08
CA TYR A 220 -5.04 15.94 -2.78
C TYR A 220 -5.68 16.70 -1.62
N VAL A 221 -5.78 16.01 -0.49
CA VAL A 221 -6.04 16.58 0.84
C VAL A 221 -4.94 16.14 1.81
N ASP A 222 -4.81 16.85 2.93
CA ASP A 222 -4.03 16.35 4.07
C ASP A 222 -4.55 14.96 4.49
N THR A 223 -3.66 14.03 4.80
CA THR A 223 -4.05 12.65 5.15
C THR A 223 -4.97 12.60 6.36
N SER A 224 -4.88 13.54 7.31
CA SER A 224 -5.79 13.63 8.46
C SER A 224 -7.23 14.00 8.07
N LEU A 225 -7.43 14.54 6.86
CA LEU A 225 -8.72 14.88 6.28
C LEU A 225 -9.28 13.79 5.37
N PHE A 226 -8.51 12.74 5.08
CA PHE A 226 -8.98 11.62 4.28
C PHE A 226 -10.23 10.98 4.91
N GLY A 227 -11.28 10.82 4.12
CA GLY A 227 -12.57 10.28 4.57
C GLY A 227 -13.53 11.29 5.19
N SER A 228 -13.10 12.53 5.46
CA SER A 228 -13.97 13.59 5.98
C SER A 228 -14.97 14.07 4.93
N GLN A 229 -16.14 14.56 5.34
CA GLN A 229 -17.14 15.09 4.41
C GLN A 229 -16.70 16.46 3.88
N PHE A 230 -16.75 16.66 2.57
CA PHE A 230 -16.42 17.93 1.90
C PHE A 230 -17.59 18.44 1.05
N GLU A 231 -17.62 19.75 0.83
CA GLU A 231 -18.35 20.36 -0.28
C GLU A 231 -17.67 21.66 -0.69
N ASN A 232 -17.58 21.93 -2.00
CA ASN A 232 -16.95 23.15 -2.53
C ASN A 232 -15.53 23.37 -1.97
N GLY A 233 -14.81 22.26 -1.75
CA GLY A 233 -13.44 22.25 -1.21
C GLY A 233 -13.31 22.50 0.28
N LYS A 234 -14.40 22.56 1.07
CA LYS A 234 -14.32 22.78 2.52
C LYS A 234 -14.85 21.57 3.29
N PRO A 235 -14.20 21.18 4.40
CA PRO A 235 -14.72 20.13 5.27
C PRO A 235 -16.03 20.61 5.93
N LYS A 236 -17.03 19.72 5.98
CA LYS A 236 -18.32 19.96 6.66
C LYS A 236 -18.34 19.42 8.09
N THR A 237 -17.55 18.40 8.34
CA THR A 237 -17.43 17.72 9.63
C THR A 237 -16.03 17.91 10.18
N PRO A 238 -15.84 17.78 11.51
CA PRO A 238 -14.51 17.67 12.09
C PRO A 238 -13.72 16.55 11.40
N PRO A 239 -12.38 16.71 11.25
CA PRO A 239 -11.53 15.67 10.70
C PRO A 239 -11.72 14.34 11.42
N LYS A 240 -12.10 13.31 10.66
CA LYS A 240 -12.14 11.93 11.14
C LYS A 240 -11.07 11.16 10.39
N GLU A 241 -9.93 11.07 11.03
CA GLU A 241 -8.77 10.37 10.52
C GLU A 241 -8.97 8.86 10.63
N GLU A 242 -8.73 8.16 9.53
CA GLU A 242 -8.84 6.70 9.47
C GLU A 242 -7.72 6.04 10.26
N ASP A 243 -8.00 4.91 10.91
CA ASP A 243 -6.96 4.14 11.59
C ASP A 243 -6.15 3.28 10.61
N MET A 244 -4.98 2.82 11.07
CA MET A 244 -4.08 2.05 10.23
C MET A 244 -4.65 0.68 9.85
N LEU A 245 -5.48 0.06 10.69
CA LEU A 245 -6.12 -1.21 10.36
C LEU A 245 -7.10 -1.04 9.20
N TYR A 246 -7.88 0.04 9.20
CA TYR A 246 -8.72 0.40 8.05
C TYR A 246 -7.89 0.61 6.79
N LEU A 247 -6.79 1.37 6.86
CA LEU A 247 -5.94 1.64 5.69
C LEU A 247 -5.26 0.37 5.14
N GLN A 248 -4.81 -0.54 6.01
CA GLN A 248 -4.31 -1.86 5.61
C GLN A 248 -5.41 -2.72 4.96
N GLY A 249 -6.64 -2.63 5.48
CA GLY A 249 -7.83 -3.24 4.90
C GLY A 249 -8.17 -2.69 3.52
N LEU A 250 -8.12 -1.36 3.36
CA LEU A 250 -8.37 -0.68 2.10
C LEU A 250 -7.32 -1.05 1.05
N CYS A 251 -6.04 -0.87 1.38
CA CYS A 251 -4.96 -1.17 0.46
C CYS A 251 -4.86 -2.66 0.13
N GLY A 252 -5.34 -3.54 1.01
CA GLY A 252 -5.34 -5.01 0.85
C GLY A 252 -6.70 -5.62 0.51
N SER A 253 -7.65 -4.85 -0.02
CA SER A 253 -9.00 -5.28 -0.39
C SER A 253 -9.08 -5.96 -1.77
N ALA A 254 -8.15 -6.86 -2.10
CA ALA A 254 -8.08 -7.51 -3.43
C ALA A 254 -9.36 -8.26 -3.84
N LEU A 255 -10.21 -8.65 -2.87
CA LEU A 255 -11.52 -9.26 -3.15
C LEU A 255 -12.56 -8.26 -3.69
N ALA A 256 -12.28 -6.96 -3.70
CA ALA A 256 -13.24 -5.93 -4.15
C ALA A 256 -13.64 -6.07 -5.63
N ASP A 257 -12.74 -6.56 -6.49
CA ASP A 257 -13.00 -6.77 -7.93
C ASP A 257 -13.54 -8.18 -8.24
N GLY A 258 -13.41 -9.11 -7.31
CA GLY A 258 -13.91 -10.47 -7.47
C GLY A 258 -15.37 -10.54 -7.06
N MET A 259 -16.30 -10.64 -8.02
CA MET A 259 -17.61 -11.23 -7.74
C MET A 259 -17.44 -12.74 -7.42
N GLU A 260 -16.79 -13.05 -6.30
CA GLU A 260 -16.99 -14.34 -5.67
C GLU A 260 -18.43 -14.37 -5.19
N ASP A 261 -19.14 -15.45 -5.51
CA ASP A 261 -20.55 -15.67 -5.20
C ASP A 261 -20.85 -15.07 -3.82
N ILE A 262 -21.59 -13.95 -3.74
CA ILE A 262 -21.91 -13.28 -2.45
C ILE A 262 -22.45 -14.30 -1.45
N LYS A 263 -23.10 -15.35 -1.95
CA LYS A 263 -23.53 -16.54 -1.21
C LYS A 263 -22.39 -17.26 -0.49
N GLN A 264 -21.23 -17.46 -1.09
CA GLN A 264 -20.05 -18.06 -0.45
C GLN A 264 -19.47 -17.16 0.63
N ILE A 265 -19.38 -15.85 0.40
CA ILE A 265 -18.92 -14.90 1.43
C ILE A 265 -19.90 -14.87 2.60
N LEU A 266 -21.20 -14.72 2.33
CA LEU A 266 -22.23 -14.77 3.36
C LEU A 266 -22.28 -16.12 4.07
N GLN A 267 -22.10 -17.23 3.35
CA GLN A 267 -22.05 -18.58 3.91
C GLN A 267 -20.81 -18.75 4.78
N TRP A 268 -19.65 -18.26 4.36
CA TRP A 268 -18.43 -18.25 5.16
C TRP A 268 -18.60 -17.41 6.42
N ILE A 269 -19.14 -16.19 6.31
CA ILE A 269 -19.50 -15.33 7.44
C ILE A 269 -20.43 -16.09 8.39
N TRP A 270 -21.46 -16.74 7.84
CA TRP A 270 -22.45 -17.49 8.62
C TRP A 270 -21.85 -18.70 9.33
N ASP A 271 -21.05 -19.51 8.64
CA ASP A 271 -20.39 -20.69 9.19
C ASP A 271 -19.35 -20.30 10.24
N TRP A 272 -18.63 -19.20 9.99
CA TRP A 272 -17.72 -18.60 10.95
C TRP A 272 -18.47 -18.19 12.23
N ILE A 273 -19.54 -17.39 12.13
CA ILE A 273 -20.39 -16.99 13.27
C ILE A 273 -20.87 -18.24 14.01
N ARG A 274 -21.42 -19.21 13.28
CA ARG A 274 -21.98 -20.44 13.86
C ARG A 274 -20.92 -21.25 14.62
N SER A 275 -19.69 -21.30 14.12
CA SER A 275 -18.56 -21.99 14.77
C SER A 275 -18.11 -21.31 16.08
N LYS A 276 -18.33 -20.00 16.21
CA LYS A 276 -17.99 -19.21 17.40
C LYS A 276 -19.13 -19.23 18.42
N VAL A 277 -20.38 -19.09 17.98
CA VAL A 277 -21.57 -19.20 18.85
C VAL A 277 -21.72 -20.61 19.44
N LYS A 278 -21.39 -21.68 18.69
CA LYS A 278 -21.35 -23.05 19.24
C LYS A 278 -20.34 -23.21 20.38
N ARG A 279 -19.22 -22.49 20.38
CA ARG A 279 -18.24 -22.49 21.48
C ARG A 279 -18.75 -21.75 22.73
N ALA A 280 -19.53 -20.68 22.56
CA ALA A 280 -20.13 -19.95 23.68
C ALA A 280 -21.20 -20.76 24.44
N LYS A 281 -21.92 -21.66 23.76
CA LYS A 281 -22.94 -22.54 24.39
C LYS A 281 -22.39 -23.54 25.43
N TYR A 282 -21.07 -23.78 25.46
CA TYR A 282 -20.43 -24.65 26.45
C TYR A 282 -19.92 -23.91 27.70
N LEU A 283 -20.00 -22.58 27.71
CA LEU A 283 -19.72 -21.74 28.88
C LEU A 283 -21.07 -21.28 29.44
N ASN A 284 -21.43 -21.83 30.60
CA ASN A 284 -22.73 -21.65 31.25
C ASN A 284 -22.85 -20.22 31.83
N VAL A 285 -23.11 -19.21 31.01
CA VAL A 285 -23.12 -17.79 31.42
C VAL A 285 -24.55 -17.29 31.67
N LYS A 286 -24.80 -16.77 32.89
CA LYS A 286 -26.04 -16.09 33.29
C LYS A 286 -26.29 -14.84 32.45
N TYR A 287 -27.55 -14.59 32.11
CA TYR A 287 -28.00 -13.42 31.34
C TYR A 287 -27.78 -12.13 32.14
N ASP A 288 -26.85 -11.30 31.67
CA ASP A 288 -26.50 -10.00 32.26
C ASP A 288 -26.67 -8.87 31.22
N PHE A 289 -26.89 -7.63 31.66
CA PHE A 289 -27.19 -6.46 30.80
C PHE A 289 -26.08 -6.18 29.75
N LEU A 290 -24.82 -6.48 30.11
CA LEU A 290 -23.66 -6.40 29.21
C LEU A 290 -23.80 -7.30 27.97
N PHE A 291 -24.46 -8.46 28.11
CA PHE A 291 -24.69 -9.39 27.00
C PHE A 291 -25.70 -8.83 25.99
N LEU A 292 -26.67 -8.03 26.44
CA LEU A 292 -27.69 -7.44 25.59
C LEU A 292 -27.12 -6.31 24.72
N ALA A 293 -26.26 -5.45 25.29
CA ALA A 293 -25.54 -4.42 24.54
C ALA A 293 -24.63 -5.02 23.47
N GLY A 294 -23.86 -6.06 23.81
CA GLY A 294 -23.04 -6.81 22.86
C GLY A 294 -23.87 -7.48 21.76
N PHE A 295 -25.06 -7.99 22.08
CA PHE A 295 -25.97 -8.57 21.09
C PHE A 295 -26.45 -7.55 20.05
N PHE A 296 -26.87 -6.35 20.48
CA PHE A 296 -27.29 -5.31 19.55
C PHE A 296 -26.16 -4.83 18.64
N ALA A 297 -24.94 -4.70 19.17
CA ALA A 297 -23.76 -4.36 18.38
C ALA A 297 -23.50 -5.40 17.28
N VAL A 298 -23.53 -6.70 17.63
CA VAL A 298 -23.38 -7.79 16.66
C VAL A 298 -24.49 -7.77 15.60
N VAL A 299 -25.75 -7.56 15.98
CA VAL A 299 -26.86 -7.46 15.02
C VAL A 299 -26.65 -6.28 14.06
N LYS A 300 -26.19 -5.12 14.56
CA LYS A 300 -25.90 -3.95 13.72
C LYS A 300 -24.75 -4.22 12.75
N ILE A 301 -23.67 -4.86 13.23
CA ILE A 301 -22.56 -5.32 12.38
C ILE A 301 -23.11 -6.19 11.25
N LEU A 302 -23.82 -7.26 11.58
CA LEU A 302 -24.37 -8.17 10.57
C LEU A 302 -25.30 -7.47 9.58
N GLY A 303 -26.19 -6.61 10.07
CA GLY A 303 -27.11 -5.85 9.23
C GLY A 303 -26.37 -4.97 8.23
N LYS A 304 -25.41 -4.15 8.68
CA LYS A 304 -24.62 -3.29 7.79
C LYS A 304 -23.70 -4.09 6.85
N THR A 305 -23.08 -5.17 7.32
CA THR A 305 -22.25 -6.04 6.45
C THR A 305 -23.09 -6.70 5.36
N ILE A 306 -24.31 -7.16 5.66
CA ILE A 306 -25.22 -7.73 4.64
C ILE A 306 -25.62 -6.67 3.61
N ILE A 307 -25.92 -5.45 4.04
CA ILE A 307 -26.23 -4.33 3.14
C ILE A 307 -25.02 -4.00 2.25
N ALA A 308 -23.82 -3.91 2.84
CA ALA A 308 -22.58 -3.66 2.10
C ALA A 308 -22.27 -4.78 1.10
N ALA A 309 -22.52 -6.04 1.48
CA ALA A 309 -22.38 -7.20 0.60
C ALA A 309 -23.39 -7.18 -0.56
N TYR A 310 -24.65 -6.85 -0.27
CA TYR A 310 -25.70 -6.74 -1.30
C TYR A 310 -25.40 -5.64 -2.32
N ASN A 311 -24.90 -4.49 -1.86
CA ASN A 311 -24.52 -3.37 -2.73
C ASN A 311 -23.09 -3.49 -3.29
N TRP A 312 -22.35 -4.50 -2.87
CA TRP A 312 -20.94 -4.71 -3.23
C TRP A 312 -20.05 -3.46 -3.04
N THR A 313 -20.17 -2.82 -1.87
CA THR A 313 -19.46 -1.59 -1.54
C THR A 313 -18.16 -1.87 -0.78
N TRP A 314 -17.06 -1.33 -1.28
CA TRP A 314 -15.72 -1.40 -0.69
C TRP A 314 -15.12 -0.01 -0.64
N GLY A 315 -14.36 0.26 0.43
CA GLY A 315 -13.58 1.50 0.59
C GLY A 315 -14.41 2.76 0.44
N THR A 316 -15.68 2.72 0.83
CA THR A 316 -16.58 3.86 0.68
C THR A 316 -16.09 5.01 1.55
N LYS A 317 -15.84 6.17 0.95
CA LYS A 317 -15.45 7.40 1.65
C LYS A 317 -16.06 8.63 1.02
N PHE A 318 -16.18 9.68 1.81
CA PHE A 318 -16.57 10.98 1.28
C PHE A 318 -15.54 11.50 0.28
N ASN A 319 -16.06 12.09 -0.78
CA ASN A 319 -15.27 12.65 -1.85
C ASN A 319 -14.81 14.07 -1.49
N PHE A 320 -13.51 14.27 -1.27
CA PHE A 320 -12.99 15.61 -0.99
C PHE A 320 -13.12 16.60 -2.17
N LEU A 321 -13.38 16.08 -3.38
CA LEU A 321 -13.60 16.85 -4.60
C LEU A 321 -15.07 17.14 -4.88
N TYR A 322 -16.00 16.72 -4.01
CA TYR A 322 -17.42 16.92 -4.23
C TYR A 322 -17.76 18.41 -4.41
N LYS A 323 -18.30 18.74 -5.59
CA LYS A 323 -18.61 20.10 -6.05
C LYS A 323 -17.41 21.06 -6.00
N TYR A 324 -16.19 20.56 -6.10
CA TYR A 324 -15.01 21.44 -6.11
C TYR A 324 -15.01 22.32 -7.38
N PRO A 325 -14.85 23.65 -7.27
CA PRO A 325 -14.99 24.56 -8.40
C PRO A 325 -13.73 24.58 -9.28
N VAL A 326 -13.54 23.54 -10.11
CA VAL A 326 -12.38 23.43 -11.01
C VAL A 326 -12.73 22.73 -12.33
N ASP A 327 -12.26 23.28 -13.45
CA ASP A 327 -12.67 22.82 -14.78
C ASP A 327 -11.78 21.73 -15.39
N HIS A 328 -10.59 21.49 -14.82
CA HIS A 328 -9.60 20.54 -15.38
C HIS A 328 -9.58 19.17 -14.70
N ILE A 329 -10.39 18.97 -13.65
CA ILE A 329 -10.58 17.68 -13.00
C ILE A 329 -11.72 16.92 -13.70
N PRO A 330 -11.61 15.60 -13.92
CA PRO A 330 -12.69 14.80 -14.49
C PRO A 330 -14.03 15.01 -13.77
N ALA A 331 -15.11 15.23 -14.53
CA ALA A 331 -16.43 15.51 -13.97
C ALA A 331 -16.92 14.40 -13.02
N ALA A 332 -16.56 13.14 -13.28
CA ALA A 332 -16.85 11.99 -12.42
C ALA A 332 -16.27 12.14 -10.99
N LEU A 333 -15.16 12.87 -10.82
CA LEU A 333 -14.58 13.17 -9.50
C LEU A 333 -15.26 14.35 -8.81
N LEU A 334 -16.09 15.13 -9.50
CA LEU A 334 -16.73 16.33 -8.94
C LEU A 334 -18.20 16.10 -8.57
N SER A 335 -18.86 15.14 -9.22
CA SER A 335 -20.31 14.91 -9.11
C SER A 335 -20.73 14.15 -7.86
N ASP A 336 -19.97 13.13 -7.46
CA ASP A 336 -20.43 12.18 -6.46
C ASP A 336 -19.97 12.59 -5.07
N GLU A 337 -20.87 12.53 -4.08
CA GLU A 337 -20.53 12.86 -2.68
C GLU A 337 -19.64 11.80 -2.03
N LYS A 338 -19.71 10.55 -2.50
CA LYS A 338 -18.95 9.41 -1.99
C LYS A 338 -18.23 8.70 -3.13
N ARG A 339 -17.04 8.17 -2.86
CA ARG A 339 -16.25 7.32 -3.76
C ARG A 339 -15.98 5.98 -3.12
N ASN A 340 -15.67 4.99 -3.94
CA ASN A 340 -15.30 3.64 -3.52
C ASN A 340 -13.85 3.40 -3.94
N LEU A 341 -12.99 3.15 -2.96
CA LEU A 341 -11.59 2.82 -3.17
C LEU A 341 -11.35 1.33 -2.95
N GLU A 342 -10.38 0.76 -3.63
CA GLU A 342 -10.06 -0.66 -3.59
C GLU A 342 -8.56 -0.92 -3.80
N ASP A 343 -8.12 -2.16 -3.58
CA ASP A 343 -6.72 -2.58 -3.70
C ASP A 343 -6.15 -2.26 -5.09
N ALA A 344 -5.05 -1.51 -5.13
CA ALA A 344 -4.39 -1.18 -6.39
C ALA A 344 -3.87 -2.42 -7.16
N GLY A 345 -3.66 -3.54 -6.45
CA GLY A 345 -3.20 -4.79 -7.03
C GLY A 345 -4.17 -5.42 -8.01
N ILE A 346 -5.44 -5.02 -7.98
CA ILE A 346 -6.47 -5.37 -8.97
C ILE A 346 -6.06 -4.88 -10.37
N LEU A 347 -5.55 -3.64 -10.47
CA LEU A 347 -5.17 -3.05 -11.75
C LEU A 347 -3.72 -3.41 -12.12
N LEU A 348 -2.78 -3.08 -11.22
CA LEU A 348 -1.36 -3.33 -11.38
C LEU A 348 -0.78 -3.70 -10.01
N ASN A 349 -0.37 -4.97 -9.87
CA ASN A 349 0.12 -5.54 -8.61
C ASN A 349 1.50 -5.03 -8.16
N SER A 350 1.87 -3.78 -8.42
CA SER A 350 3.11 -3.16 -7.93
C SER A 350 2.98 -1.62 -8.01
N PRO A 351 3.52 -0.85 -7.07
CA PRO A 351 3.30 0.61 -6.99
C PRO A 351 4.13 1.43 -8.00
N TYR A 352 4.31 0.94 -9.23
CA TYR A 352 5.05 1.63 -10.29
C TYR A 352 4.48 3.02 -10.59
N VAL A 353 3.14 3.16 -10.63
CA VAL A 353 2.50 4.44 -10.96
C VAL A 353 2.85 5.52 -9.94
N ALA A 354 2.91 5.15 -8.65
CA ALA A 354 3.33 6.06 -7.60
C ALA A 354 4.82 6.42 -7.73
N ALA A 355 5.72 5.44 -7.87
CA ALA A 355 7.14 5.73 -7.99
C ALA A 355 7.50 6.52 -9.26
N LEU A 356 6.81 6.28 -10.37
CA LEU A 356 7.04 6.93 -11.67
C LEU A 356 6.34 8.28 -11.81
N ARG A 357 5.81 8.85 -10.74
CA ARG A 357 5.35 10.24 -10.69
C ARG A 357 6.53 11.17 -11.06
N PRO A 358 6.42 12.03 -12.09
CA PRO A 358 7.59 12.71 -12.66
C PRO A 358 8.25 13.66 -11.66
N GLU A 359 7.46 14.22 -10.75
CA GLU A 359 7.95 15.15 -9.73
C GLU A 359 8.85 14.49 -8.69
N ARG A 360 8.80 13.16 -8.55
CA ARG A 360 9.70 12.40 -7.66
C ARG A 360 11.09 12.16 -8.27
N LYS A 361 11.23 12.27 -9.60
CA LYS A 361 12.49 12.11 -10.33
C LYS A 361 13.26 10.84 -9.95
N VAL A 362 12.55 9.71 -9.86
CA VAL A 362 13.18 8.42 -9.52
C VAL A 362 14.15 8.00 -10.62
N ASP A 363 15.39 7.68 -10.23
CA ASP A 363 16.47 7.27 -11.13
C ASP A 363 16.67 5.75 -11.14
N LEU A 364 16.39 5.08 -10.02
CA LEU A 364 16.45 3.64 -9.86
C LEU A 364 15.21 3.11 -9.14
N ILE A 365 14.65 2.04 -9.68
CA ILE A 365 13.58 1.26 -9.07
C ILE A 365 14.13 -0.11 -8.68
N LEU A 366 14.00 -0.48 -7.41
CA LEU A 366 14.22 -1.83 -6.91
C LEU A 366 12.86 -2.49 -6.63
N SER A 367 12.41 -3.29 -7.58
CA SER A 367 11.11 -3.96 -7.56
C SER A 367 11.22 -5.36 -6.98
N PHE A 368 10.58 -5.58 -5.82
CA PHE A 368 10.36 -6.92 -5.27
C PHE A 368 8.98 -7.42 -5.68
N ASP A 369 8.96 -8.51 -6.45
CA ASP A 369 7.72 -9.12 -6.95
C ASP A 369 7.36 -10.38 -6.16
N PHE A 370 6.27 -10.26 -5.41
CA PHE A 370 5.64 -11.27 -4.58
C PHE A 370 4.35 -11.83 -5.22
N SER A 371 4.16 -11.67 -6.54
CA SER A 371 2.98 -12.18 -7.24
C SER A 371 2.91 -13.71 -7.20
N SER A 372 1.69 -14.25 -7.24
CA SER A 372 1.47 -15.72 -7.27
C SER A 372 1.71 -16.33 -8.64
N ASP A 373 1.59 -15.53 -9.71
CA ASP A 373 1.50 -16.00 -11.09
C ASP A 373 2.73 -15.56 -11.91
N ASP A 374 2.56 -15.08 -13.14
CA ASP A 374 3.66 -14.59 -13.99
C ASP A 374 4.48 -13.53 -13.23
N PRO A 375 5.76 -13.82 -12.90
CA PRO A 375 6.59 -12.95 -12.07
C PRO A 375 6.98 -11.65 -12.79
N PHE A 376 6.68 -11.52 -14.08
CA PHE A 376 6.95 -10.30 -14.86
C PHE A 376 5.70 -9.54 -15.23
N LEU A 377 4.50 -10.01 -14.86
CA LEU A 377 3.26 -9.36 -15.25
C LEU A 377 3.20 -7.91 -14.73
N THR A 378 3.72 -7.66 -13.53
CA THR A 378 3.77 -6.32 -12.93
C THR A 378 4.62 -5.35 -13.73
N VAL A 379 5.85 -5.75 -14.10
CA VAL A 379 6.77 -4.91 -14.87
C VAL A 379 6.31 -4.75 -16.33
N LYS A 380 5.72 -5.79 -16.94
CA LYS A 380 5.08 -5.73 -18.27
C LYS A 380 3.94 -4.71 -18.28
N LYS A 381 3.00 -4.81 -17.32
CA LYS A 381 1.90 -3.84 -17.17
C LYS A 381 2.39 -2.41 -16.88
N ALA A 382 3.49 -2.26 -16.13
CA ALA A 382 4.09 -0.95 -15.89
C ALA A 382 4.66 -0.35 -17.18
N ALA A 383 5.28 -1.15 -18.04
CA ALA A 383 5.75 -0.71 -19.36
C ALA A 383 4.58 -0.27 -20.26
N ASP A 384 3.49 -1.04 -20.29
CA ASP A 384 2.28 -0.70 -21.05
C ASP A 384 1.67 0.62 -20.55
N TYR A 385 1.51 0.78 -19.23
CA TYR A 385 1.04 2.01 -18.62
C TYR A 385 1.92 3.21 -18.99
N CYS A 386 3.24 3.07 -18.91
CA CYS A 386 4.16 4.15 -19.25
C CYS A 386 4.09 4.51 -20.73
N LYS A 387 3.98 3.51 -21.61
CA LYS A 387 3.80 3.71 -23.04
C LYS A 387 2.52 4.49 -23.34
N GLU A 388 1.41 4.12 -22.73
CA GLU A 388 0.12 4.84 -22.86
C GLU A 388 0.20 6.27 -22.31
N ALA A 389 0.89 6.46 -21.19
CA ALA A 389 1.08 7.76 -20.55
C ALA A 389 2.15 8.64 -21.22
N GLY A 390 2.82 8.17 -22.29
CA GLY A 390 3.93 8.87 -22.95
C GLY A 390 5.16 9.08 -22.05
N ARG A 391 5.39 8.17 -21.10
CA ARG A 391 6.47 8.23 -20.11
C ARG A 391 7.62 7.30 -20.47
N PRO A 392 8.88 7.72 -20.27
CA PRO A 392 10.03 6.84 -20.44
C PRO A 392 9.95 5.66 -19.46
N PHE A 393 10.16 4.45 -19.98
CA PHE A 393 10.32 3.23 -19.21
C PHE A 393 11.27 2.30 -19.98
N PRO A 394 12.16 1.56 -19.32
CA PRO A 394 13.15 0.75 -20.02
C PRO A 394 12.50 -0.36 -20.84
N SER A 395 13.16 -0.73 -21.94
CA SER A 395 12.77 -1.90 -22.72
C SER A 395 12.92 -3.18 -21.90
N LEU A 396 11.94 -4.07 -22.01
CA LEU A 396 11.91 -5.34 -21.28
C LEU A 396 12.41 -6.46 -22.20
N VAL A 397 13.54 -7.07 -21.82
CA VAL A 397 14.06 -8.27 -22.46
C VAL A 397 13.96 -9.42 -21.47
N ILE A 398 13.02 -10.33 -21.73
CA ILE A 398 12.75 -11.52 -20.92
C ILE A 398 12.91 -12.72 -21.86
N GLU A 399 13.77 -13.66 -21.48
CA GLU A 399 14.04 -14.83 -22.33
C GLU A 399 12.88 -15.82 -22.26
N PRO A 400 12.52 -16.49 -23.38
CA PRO A 400 11.44 -17.47 -23.38
C PRO A 400 11.62 -18.56 -22.31
N GLY A 401 10.61 -18.73 -21.47
CA GLY A 401 10.61 -19.75 -20.41
C GLY A 401 11.00 -19.24 -19.03
N GLU A 402 11.52 -18.00 -18.93
CA GLU A 402 11.79 -17.36 -17.64
C GLU A 402 10.51 -17.07 -16.86
N GLU A 403 9.33 -17.02 -17.49
CA GLU A 403 8.05 -16.87 -16.77
C GLU A 403 7.76 -18.06 -15.83
N LYS A 404 8.25 -19.24 -16.20
CA LYS A 404 8.14 -20.47 -15.39
C LYS A 404 9.33 -20.64 -14.47
N ASN A 405 10.52 -20.31 -14.96
CA ASN A 405 11.79 -20.52 -14.27
C ASN A 405 12.58 -19.21 -14.16
N PRO A 406 12.09 -18.22 -13.41
CA PRO A 406 12.77 -16.94 -13.32
C PRO A 406 14.11 -17.09 -12.59
N LYS A 407 15.12 -16.35 -13.04
CA LYS A 407 16.32 -15.98 -12.28
C LYS A 407 15.95 -15.10 -11.08
N ASP A 408 16.92 -14.91 -10.19
CA ASP A 408 16.78 -14.12 -8.97
C ASP A 408 16.97 -12.62 -9.16
N PHE A 409 17.41 -12.18 -10.35
CA PHE A 409 17.78 -10.79 -10.60
C PHE A 409 17.71 -10.41 -12.07
N TYR A 410 16.98 -9.34 -12.36
CA TYR A 410 16.86 -8.74 -13.69
C TYR A 410 17.16 -7.25 -13.63
N VAL A 411 17.77 -6.72 -14.68
CA VAL A 411 18.00 -5.28 -14.84
C VAL A 411 17.47 -4.87 -16.20
N PHE A 412 16.52 -3.94 -16.19
CA PHE A 412 16.01 -3.28 -17.37
C PHE A 412 16.52 -1.84 -17.37
N LYS A 413 17.32 -1.49 -18.38
CA LYS A 413 17.86 -0.15 -18.56
C LYS A 413 18.07 0.12 -20.04
N ASP A 414 17.95 1.37 -20.43
CA ASP A 414 18.22 1.85 -21.77
C ASP A 414 19.07 3.14 -21.72
N GLU A 415 19.45 3.67 -22.88
CA GLU A 415 20.20 4.92 -23.00
C GLU A 415 19.33 6.18 -22.83
N THR A 416 18.03 6.03 -22.51
CA THR A 416 17.10 7.15 -22.42
C THR A 416 17.18 7.85 -21.05
N LYS A 417 16.23 8.74 -20.72
CA LYS A 417 16.06 9.30 -19.38
C LYS A 417 15.20 8.41 -18.44
N ALA A 418 14.87 7.18 -18.85
CA ALA A 418 14.10 6.27 -18.00
C ALA A 418 14.89 5.83 -16.75
N PRO A 419 14.19 5.53 -15.64
CA PRO A 419 14.83 4.91 -14.48
C PRO A 419 15.40 3.53 -14.84
N ILE A 420 16.49 3.15 -14.18
CA ILE A 420 16.93 1.75 -14.18
C ILE A 420 15.95 0.95 -13.33
N VAL A 421 15.43 -0.16 -13.85
CA VAL A 421 14.53 -1.05 -13.11
C VAL A 421 15.26 -2.35 -12.79
N ILE A 422 15.56 -2.56 -11.52
CA ILE A 422 15.94 -3.85 -10.98
C ILE A 422 14.67 -4.59 -10.60
N HIS A 423 14.49 -5.81 -11.09
CA HIS A 423 13.32 -6.64 -10.79
C HIS A 423 13.75 -7.97 -10.18
N ILE A 424 13.17 -8.30 -9.02
CA ILE A 424 13.53 -9.46 -8.21
C ILE A 424 12.26 -10.27 -7.91
N PRO A 425 12.03 -11.38 -8.62
CA PRO A 425 10.98 -12.34 -8.30
C PRO A 425 11.23 -13.06 -6.97
N LEU A 426 10.20 -13.15 -6.14
CA LEU A 426 10.26 -13.80 -4.83
C LEU A 426 10.72 -15.25 -4.92
N PHE A 427 10.03 -16.05 -5.74
CA PHE A 427 10.37 -17.44 -5.99
C PHE A 427 11.10 -17.53 -7.33
N ASN A 428 12.31 -18.06 -7.29
CA ASN A 428 13.20 -18.13 -8.45
C ASN A 428 14.09 -19.38 -8.40
N THR A 429 14.77 -19.65 -9.49
CA THR A 429 15.59 -20.86 -9.65
C THR A 429 16.77 -20.94 -8.68
N VAL A 430 17.23 -19.80 -8.15
CA VAL A 430 18.39 -19.74 -7.23
C VAL A 430 17.99 -20.07 -5.80
N ASN A 431 16.85 -19.54 -5.33
CA ASN A 431 16.41 -19.73 -3.94
C ASN A 431 15.42 -20.90 -3.76
N CYS A 432 14.71 -21.30 -4.82
CA CYS A 432 13.70 -22.37 -4.80
C CYS A 432 14.09 -23.63 -5.60
N GLY A 433 15.16 -23.58 -6.42
CA GLY A 433 15.53 -24.69 -7.31
C GLY A 433 14.45 -24.98 -8.34
N GLU A 434 14.21 -26.25 -8.65
CA GLU A 434 13.16 -26.69 -9.59
C GLU A 434 11.73 -26.66 -8.99
N ASN A 435 11.59 -26.37 -7.70
CA ASN A 435 10.32 -26.52 -6.96
C ASN A 435 9.48 -25.22 -6.89
N ILE A 436 9.65 -24.28 -7.82
CA ILE A 436 9.00 -22.95 -7.78
C ILE A 436 7.47 -23.07 -7.66
N GLU A 437 6.84 -23.98 -8.39
CA GLU A 437 5.39 -24.21 -8.33
C GLU A 437 4.94 -24.74 -6.96
N GLU A 438 5.76 -25.53 -6.27
CA GLU A 438 5.45 -25.98 -4.91
C GLU A 438 5.49 -24.81 -3.92
N TRP A 439 6.48 -23.92 -4.05
CA TRP A 439 6.54 -22.68 -3.27
C TRP A 439 5.31 -21.81 -3.50
N ARG A 440 4.94 -21.58 -4.77
CA ARG A 440 3.71 -20.84 -5.12
C ARG A 440 2.45 -21.48 -4.51
N ARG A 441 2.36 -22.82 -4.53
CA ARG A 441 1.22 -23.56 -3.95
C ARG A 441 1.20 -23.51 -2.42
N ARG A 442 2.35 -23.47 -1.75
CA ARG A 442 2.48 -23.37 -0.29
C ARG A 442 2.17 -21.96 0.21
N TYR A 443 2.56 -20.94 -0.54
CA TYR A 443 2.38 -19.53 -0.17
C TYR A 443 1.32 -18.86 -1.04
N LYS A 444 0.07 -19.34 -0.99
CA LYS A 444 -1.05 -18.74 -1.73
C LYS A 444 -1.41 -17.36 -1.18
N THR A 445 -2.00 -16.52 -2.04
CA THR A 445 -2.47 -15.18 -1.67
C THR A 445 -3.63 -15.24 -0.66
N PHE A 446 -4.61 -16.12 -0.93
CA PHE A 446 -5.75 -16.35 -0.05
C PHE A 446 -5.58 -17.68 0.69
N GLN A 447 -5.16 -17.59 1.95
CA GLN A 447 -5.11 -18.70 2.89
C GLN A 447 -5.14 -18.18 4.33
N GLY A 448 -5.22 -19.09 5.30
CA GLY A 448 -5.14 -18.73 6.71
C GLY A 448 -3.75 -18.21 7.11
N PRO A 449 -3.63 -17.63 8.31
CA PRO A 449 -2.36 -17.11 8.82
C PRO A 449 -1.24 -18.15 8.81
N TYR A 450 -0.01 -17.71 8.56
CA TYR A 450 1.12 -18.61 8.44
C TYR A 450 1.52 -19.20 9.78
N SER A 451 2.01 -20.45 9.75
CA SER A 451 2.72 -21.01 10.90
C SER A 451 4.07 -20.31 11.06
N LYS A 452 4.67 -20.44 12.25
CA LYS A 452 6.02 -19.93 12.52
C LYS A 452 7.03 -20.43 11.49
N GLU A 453 6.98 -21.71 11.16
CA GLU A 453 7.88 -22.34 10.18
C GLU A 453 7.68 -21.75 8.78
N MET A 454 6.44 -21.47 8.38
CA MET A 454 6.15 -20.81 7.11
C MET A 454 6.70 -19.38 7.06
N ILE A 455 6.60 -18.63 8.17
CA ILE A 455 7.14 -17.28 8.28
C ILE A 455 8.67 -17.33 8.17
N GLU A 456 9.32 -18.19 8.94
CA GLU A 456 10.79 -18.35 8.95
C GLU A 456 11.33 -18.79 7.58
N ASP A 457 10.69 -19.79 6.94
CA ASP A 457 11.05 -20.27 5.61
C ASP A 457 10.96 -19.14 4.56
N LEU A 458 9.86 -18.39 4.55
CA LEU A 458 9.63 -17.34 3.56
C LEU A 458 10.55 -16.12 3.78
N LEU A 459 10.83 -15.76 5.03
CA LEU A 459 11.83 -14.74 5.36
C LEU A 459 13.19 -15.13 4.78
N LEU A 460 13.61 -16.39 4.95
CA LEU A 460 14.89 -16.86 4.45
C LEU A 460 14.97 -16.79 2.92
N VAL A 461 13.91 -17.20 2.23
CA VAL A 461 13.80 -17.13 0.76
C VAL A 461 13.92 -15.69 0.28
N SER A 462 13.19 -14.76 0.89
CA SER A 462 13.22 -13.35 0.51
C SER A 462 14.55 -12.68 0.84
N SER A 463 15.10 -12.92 2.03
CA SER A 463 16.41 -12.40 2.42
C SER A 463 17.51 -12.89 1.46
N ARG A 464 17.49 -14.15 1.02
CA ARG A 464 18.46 -14.66 0.03
C ARG A 464 18.44 -13.89 -1.29
N ASN A 465 17.27 -13.40 -1.74
CA ASN A 465 17.19 -12.63 -2.99
C ASN A 465 18.01 -11.34 -2.94
N VAL A 466 18.05 -10.68 -1.78
CA VAL A 466 18.88 -9.49 -1.58
C VAL A 466 20.34 -9.90 -1.36
N LYS A 467 20.59 -10.86 -0.46
CA LYS A 467 21.94 -11.28 -0.08
C LYS A 467 22.76 -11.76 -1.27
N ASN A 468 22.16 -12.59 -2.12
CA ASN A 468 22.83 -13.16 -3.29
C ASN A 468 23.13 -12.10 -4.36
N ASN A 469 22.34 -11.01 -4.41
CA ASN A 469 22.41 -10.01 -5.46
C ASN A 469 22.96 -8.66 -4.99
N LYS A 470 23.47 -8.55 -3.76
CA LYS A 470 23.94 -7.28 -3.19
C LYS A 470 24.95 -6.53 -4.06
N GLU A 471 25.92 -7.25 -4.63
CA GLU A 471 26.96 -6.63 -5.46
C GLU A 471 26.37 -6.16 -6.79
N LYS A 472 25.42 -6.91 -7.34
CA LYS A 472 24.68 -6.51 -8.55
C LYS A 472 23.82 -5.26 -8.29
N ILE A 473 23.12 -5.22 -7.16
CA ILE A 473 22.35 -4.03 -6.73
C ILE A 473 23.29 -2.83 -6.60
N LEU A 474 24.41 -2.97 -5.89
CA LEU A 474 25.37 -1.89 -5.70
C LEU A 474 25.98 -1.40 -7.03
N ASN A 475 26.22 -2.31 -7.97
CA ASN A 475 26.71 -1.94 -9.31
C ASN A 475 25.71 -1.09 -10.08
N GLU A 476 24.42 -1.40 -9.98
CA GLU A 476 23.38 -0.59 -10.64
C GLU A 476 23.14 0.75 -9.92
N ILE A 477 23.27 0.81 -8.60
CA ILE A 477 23.30 2.09 -7.85
C ILE A 477 24.44 2.97 -8.37
N LYS A 478 25.65 2.41 -8.52
CA LYS A 478 26.80 3.11 -9.09
C LYS A 478 26.57 3.51 -10.55
N ALA A 479 25.94 2.65 -11.34
CA ALA A 479 25.61 2.95 -12.73
C ALA A 479 24.67 4.15 -12.83
N VAL A 480 23.66 4.24 -11.95
CA VAL A 480 22.80 5.42 -11.86
C VAL A 480 23.60 6.66 -11.47
N CYS A 481 24.48 6.60 -10.47
CA CYS A 481 25.32 7.74 -10.09
C CYS A 481 26.17 8.28 -11.26
N ALA A 482 26.54 7.40 -12.21
CA ALA A 482 27.39 7.72 -13.35
C ALA A 482 26.65 8.25 -14.59
N ARG A 483 25.32 8.09 -14.66
CA ARG A 483 24.43 8.71 -15.68
C ARG A 483 24.25 10.17 -15.35
#